data_AF-A0A354C1Z3-F1
#
_entry.id   AF-A0A354C1Z3-F1
#
_cell.length_a   1.000
_cell.length_b   1.000
_cell.length_c   1.000
_cell.angle_alpha   90.00
_cell.angle_beta   90.00
_cell.angle_gamma   90.00
#
_symmetry.space_group_name_H-M   'P 1'
#
loop_
_entity.id
_entity.type
_entity.pdbx_description
1 polymer ?
#
loop_
_entity_poly.entity_id
_entity_poly.type
_entity_poly.pdbx_seq_one_letter_code
_entity_poly.pdbx_strand_id
1 'polypeptide(L)'
;MTLTMTNTLLVHPDRGPILIFGGDLTNETKSVAHAVLSGKQAAMALDTFFQDGIDAIVPRLHACLVGQGPALSMEIYMGGPRRFRNPHILSYGELNTDYFQFKPRITQPRLLREERLRSFEEIDLKISTNLAIREADRCFNCGICNQCDNCYMFCPDMAVIRAKEGHERCINYDYCKGCGLCVVECPRNAMTLREEKL
;
A
#
# COMPACT_ATOMS: atom_id res chain seq x y z
N MET A 1 12.21 -7.06 -28.85
CA MET A 1 11.10 -7.56 -28.00
C MET A 1 10.43 -6.40 -27.28
N THR A 2 9.11 -6.44 -27.13
CA THR A 2 8.32 -5.40 -26.44
C THR A 2 7.45 -6.05 -25.38
N LEU A 3 7.45 -5.49 -24.17
CA LEU A 3 6.63 -5.93 -23.04
C LEU A 3 5.77 -4.76 -22.56
N THR A 4 4.46 -4.89 -22.72
CA THR A 4 3.49 -3.91 -22.22
C THR A 4 3.03 -4.31 -20.83
N MET A 5 3.22 -3.43 -19.86
CA MET A 5 2.71 -3.56 -18.50
C MET A 5 1.64 -2.49 -18.26
N THR A 6 0.97 -2.54 -17.10
CA THR A 6 -0.22 -1.68 -16.88
C THR A 6 0.04 -0.18 -16.98
N ASN A 7 1.19 0.31 -16.50
CA ASN A 7 1.51 1.75 -16.48
C ASN A 7 2.83 2.05 -17.20
N THR A 8 3.47 1.05 -17.81
CA THR A 8 4.80 1.17 -18.40
C THR A 8 4.94 0.31 -19.64
N LEU A 9 5.81 0.73 -20.56
CA LEU A 9 6.16 0.00 -21.77
C LEU A 9 7.66 -0.25 -21.77
N LEU A 10 8.06 -1.52 -21.86
CA LEU A 10 9.46 -1.91 -21.96
C LEU A 10 9.76 -2.36 -23.39
N VAL A 11 10.83 -1.80 -23.97
CA VAL A 11 11.33 -2.14 -25.30
C VAL A 11 12.78 -2.62 -25.15
N HIS A 12 13.02 -3.85 -25.58
CA HIS A 12 14.35 -4.47 -25.62
C HIS A 12 14.73 -4.72 -27.09
N PRO A 13 15.43 -3.79 -27.75
CA PRO A 13 15.86 -3.96 -29.14
C PRO A 13 16.95 -5.05 -29.24
N ASP A 14 17.07 -5.70 -30.40
CA ASP A 14 18.07 -6.76 -30.63
C ASP A 14 19.52 -6.23 -30.53
N ARG A 15 19.69 -4.92 -30.77
CA ARG A 15 20.92 -4.17 -30.50
C ARG A 15 20.56 -2.84 -29.87
N GLY A 16 21.12 -2.55 -28.71
CA GLY A 16 20.95 -1.28 -28.01
C GLY A 16 20.55 -1.43 -26.54
N PRO A 17 20.36 -0.32 -25.83
CA PRO A 17 19.93 -0.34 -24.44
C PRO A 17 18.47 -0.78 -24.31
N ILE A 18 18.14 -1.36 -23.16
CA ILE A 18 16.75 -1.52 -22.75
C ILE A 18 16.13 -0.16 -22.47
N LEU A 19 14.92 0.06 -23.00
CA LEU A 19 14.17 1.29 -22.81
C LEU A 19 12.91 0.98 -22.02
N ILE A 20 12.60 1.82 -21.04
CA ILE A 20 11.33 1.75 -20.33
C ILE A 20 10.67 3.13 -20.33
N PHE A 21 9.40 3.16 -20.71
CA PHE A 21 8.60 4.36 -20.78
C PHE A 21 7.59 4.34 -19.63
N GLY A 22 7.43 5.48 -18.97
CA GLY A 22 6.49 5.72 -17.88
C GLY A 22 5.94 7.13 -17.94
N GLY A 23 5.03 7.46 -17.02
CA GLY A 23 4.41 8.77 -16.91
C GLY A 23 3.24 8.96 -17.86
N ASP A 24 3.01 10.21 -18.26
CA ASP A 24 1.84 10.57 -19.08
C ASP A 24 1.85 9.95 -20.47
N LEU A 25 2.97 9.42 -20.96
CA LEU A 25 3.00 8.73 -22.25
C LEU A 25 2.35 7.34 -22.20
N THR A 26 2.34 6.70 -21.03
CA THR A 26 1.91 5.29 -20.87
C THR A 26 0.67 5.13 -19.98
N ASN A 27 0.40 6.09 -19.10
CA ASN A 27 -0.73 6.02 -18.17
C ASN A 27 -2.03 6.45 -18.84
N GLU A 28 -3.12 5.70 -18.70
CA GLU A 28 -4.45 6.15 -19.13
C GLU A 28 -4.91 7.36 -18.31
N THR A 29 -4.76 7.29 -17.00
CA THR A 29 -5.12 8.38 -16.07
C THR A 29 -3.94 9.31 -15.84
N LYS A 30 -4.04 10.56 -16.30
CA LYS A 30 -3.00 11.59 -16.13
C LYS A 30 -3.07 12.21 -14.74
N SER A 31 -2.43 11.54 -13.79
CA SER A 31 -2.34 12.01 -12.40
C SER A 31 -0.96 11.74 -11.83
N VAL A 32 -0.57 12.54 -10.84
CA VAL A 32 0.71 12.36 -10.12
C VAL A 32 0.82 10.95 -9.54
N ALA A 33 -0.27 10.40 -9.01
CA ALA A 33 -0.28 9.04 -8.46
C ALA A 33 0.07 7.97 -9.51
N HIS A 34 -0.49 8.06 -10.71
CA HIS A 34 -0.18 7.14 -11.81
C HIS A 34 1.24 7.35 -12.35
N ALA A 35 1.71 8.61 -12.41
CA ALA A 35 3.09 8.91 -12.79
C ALA A 35 4.09 8.27 -11.81
N VAL A 36 3.88 8.43 -10.50
CA VAL A 36 4.70 7.79 -9.46
C VAL A 36 4.61 6.25 -9.55
N LEU A 37 3.42 5.69 -9.74
CA LEU A 37 3.22 4.25 -9.93
C LEU A 37 4.01 3.72 -11.14
N SER A 38 3.98 4.42 -12.26
CA SER A 38 4.72 4.03 -13.46
C SER A 38 6.24 4.06 -13.25
N GLY A 39 6.77 5.08 -12.56
CA GLY A 39 8.20 5.14 -12.22
C GLY A 39 8.62 3.99 -11.30
N LYS A 40 7.77 3.64 -10.34
CA LYS A 40 7.96 2.49 -9.46
C LYS A 40 7.93 1.16 -10.22
N GLN A 41 6.93 0.96 -11.09
CA GLN A 41 6.83 -0.22 -11.95
C GLN A 41 8.06 -0.35 -12.83
N ALA A 42 8.54 0.77 -13.39
CA ALA A 42 9.74 0.80 -14.22
C ALA A 42 11.00 0.40 -13.45
N ALA A 43 11.20 0.95 -12.25
CA ALA A 43 12.33 0.60 -11.40
C ALA A 43 12.33 -0.90 -11.03
N MET A 44 11.18 -1.43 -10.61
CA MET A 44 11.03 -2.86 -10.27
C MET A 44 11.26 -3.76 -11.49
N ALA A 45 10.76 -3.37 -12.68
CA ALA A 45 10.95 -4.12 -13.91
C ALA A 45 12.41 -4.15 -14.36
N LEU A 46 13.12 -3.02 -14.30
CA LEU A 46 14.54 -2.94 -14.64
C LEU A 46 15.39 -3.76 -13.67
N ASP A 47 15.14 -3.63 -12.36
CA ASP A 47 15.87 -4.41 -11.37
C ASP A 47 15.66 -5.92 -11.55
N THR A 48 14.40 -6.34 -11.77
CA THR A 48 14.09 -7.75 -12.08
C THR A 48 14.75 -8.21 -13.38
N PHE A 49 14.72 -7.38 -14.43
CA PHE A 49 15.36 -7.70 -15.71
C PHE A 49 16.86 -7.95 -15.55
N PHE A 50 17.56 -7.09 -14.81
CA PHE A 50 19.00 -7.21 -14.62
C PHE A 50 19.39 -8.40 -13.73
N GLN A 51 18.54 -8.79 -12.78
CA GLN A 51 18.83 -9.92 -11.89
C GLN A 51 18.42 -11.26 -12.51
N ASP A 52 17.21 -11.34 -13.05
CA ASP A 52 16.52 -12.60 -13.35
C ASP A 52 16.11 -12.72 -14.83
N GLY A 53 16.32 -11.68 -15.64
CA GLY A 53 15.95 -11.65 -17.06
C GLY A 53 14.50 -11.21 -17.32
N ILE A 54 14.14 -11.10 -18.60
CA ILE A 54 12.87 -10.48 -19.02
C ILE A 54 11.62 -11.29 -18.64
N ASP A 55 11.73 -12.63 -18.63
CA ASP A 55 10.61 -13.52 -18.34
C ASP A 55 10.19 -13.48 -16.86
N ALA A 56 11.11 -13.06 -15.97
CA ALA A 56 10.86 -12.92 -14.54
C ALA A 56 10.08 -11.64 -14.18
N ILE A 57 10.05 -10.63 -15.06
CA ILE A 57 9.45 -9.32 -14.78
C ILE A 57 7.98 -9.46 -14.39
N VAL A 58 7.17 -10.09 -15.25
CA VAL A 58 5.72 -10.17 -15.03
C VAL A 58 5.37 -10.95 -13.76
N PRO A 59 5.92 -12.17 -13.51
CA PRO A 59 5.68 -12.89 -12.25
C PRO A 59 6.09 -12.09 -11.01
N ARG A 60 7.25 -11.42 -11.05
CA ARG A 60 7.76 -10.68 -9.89
C ARG A 60 6.95 -9.43 -9.58
N LEU A 61 6.49 -8.71 -10.61
CA LEU A 61 5.56 -7.59 -10.42
C LEU A 61 4.20 -8.06 -9.90
N HIS A 62 3.66 -9.17 -10.41
CA HIS A 62 2.39 -9.73 -9.93
C HIS A 62 2.43 -10.09 -8.44
N ALA A 63 3.54 -10.66 -7.97
CA ALA A 63 3.75 -10.95 -6.55
C ALA A 63 3.72 -9.70 -5.65
N CYS A 64 3.91 -8.51 -6.24
CA CYS A 64 3.96 -7.23 -5.53
C CYS A 64 2.64 -6.42 -5.62
N LEU A 65 1.58 -6.98 -6.18
CA LEU A 65 0.31 -6.28 -6.34
C LEU A 65 -0.36 -6.00 -4.98
N VAL A 66 -1.00 -4.84 -4.92
CA VAL A 66 -1.81 -4.37 -3.80
C VAL A 66 -3.26 -4.40 -4.25
N GLY A 67 -4.03 -5.36 -3.75
CA GLY A 67 -5.40 -5.54 -4.22
C GLY A 67 -5.46 -6.35 -5.52
N GLN A 68 -6.60 -6.23 -6.19
CA GLN A 68 -6.81 -6.72 -7.56
C GLN A 68 -6.47 -5.65 -8.62
N GLY A 69 -6.13 -4.43 -8.19
CA GLY A 69 -5.80 -3.32 -9.06
C GLY A 69 -4.32 -3.28 -9.47
N PRO A 70 -3.91 -2.28 -10.25
CA PRO A 70 -2.55 -2.18 -10.81
C PRO A 70 -1.50 -1.63 -9.83
N ALA A 71 -1.90 -1.36 -8.59
CA ALA A 71 -1.02 -0.78 -7.59
C ALA A 71 0.05 -1.79 -7.17
N LEU A 72 1.31 -1.35 -7.14
CA LEU A 72 2.45 -2.16 -6.71
C LEU A 72 2.95 -1.70 -5.35
N SER A 73 3.51 -2.62 -4.54
CA SER A 73 4.18 -2.32 -3.28
C SER A 73 5.70 -2.52 -3.39
N MET A 74 6.47 -1.49 -2.99
CA MET A 74 7.93 -1.58 -2.98
C MET A 74 8.38 -2.36 -1.75
N GLU A 75 7.61 -2.24 -0.66
CA GLU A 75 7.81 -3.00 0.57
C GLU A 75 7.71 -4.51 0.31
N ILE A 76 6.74 -4.94 -0.52
CA ILE A 76 6.63 -6.35 -0.93
C ILE A 76 7.84 -6.74 -1.77
N TYR A 77 8.18 -5.91 -2.77
CA TYR A 77 9.30 -6.15 -3.67
C TYR A 77 10.64 -6.31 -2.95
N MET A 78 10.91 -5.45 -1.96
CA MET A 78 12.12 -5.45 -1.15
C MET A 78 12.08 -6.48 -0.01
N GLY A 79 10.97 -7.20 0.17
CA GLY A 79 10.80 -8.14 1.27
C GLY A 79 10.79 -7.49 2.66
N GLY A 80 10.38 -6.21 2.74
CA GLY A 80 10.38 -5.41 3.97
C GLY A 80 9.41 -5.89 5.06
N PRO A 81 9.51 -5.35 6.28
CA PRO A 81 8.71 -5.78 7.43
C PRO A 81 7.20 -5.62 7.25
N ARG A 82 6.73 -4.72 6.37
CA ARG A 82 5.29 -4.51 6.09
C ARG A 82 4.83 -5.13 4.77
N ARG A 83 5.52 -6.17 4.29
CA ARG A 83 5.15 -6.87 3.04
C ARG A 83 3.81 -7.59 3.14
N PHE A 84 3.44 -8.07 4.31
CA PHE A 84 2.17 -8.75 4.51
C PHE A 84 1.04 -7.74 4.73
N ARG A 85 0.00 -7.90 3.92
CA ARG A 85 -1.17 -7.03 3.92
C ARG A 85 -2.39 -7.79 3.46
N ASN A 86 -3.57 -7.27 3.78
CA ASN A 86 -4.82 -7.78 3.26
C ASN A 86 -4.79 -7.68 1.71
N PRO A 87 -5.01 -8.79 0.98
CA PRO A 87 -5.06 -8.78 -0.48
C PRO A 87 -6.31 -8.07 -1.01
N HIS A 88 -7.30 -7.78 -0.16
CA HIS A 88 -8.47 -6.99 -0.51
C HIS A 88 -8.24 -5.50 -0.22
N ILE A 89 -8.74 -4.63 -1.12
CA ILE A 89 -8.72 -3.19 -0.91
C ILE A 89 -9.91 -2.80 -0.04
N LEU A 90 -9.61 -2.39 1.19
CA LEU A 90 -10.62 -2.07 2.18
C LEU A 90 -11.27 -0.72 1.92
N SER A 91 -12.59 -0.70 2.04
CA SER A 91 -13.41 0.49 2.17
C SER A 91 -13.46 0.97 3.63
N TYR A 92 -13.95 2.20 3.84
CA TYR A 92 -14.06 2.78 5.18
C TYR A 92 -14.97 1.95 6.11
N GLY A 93 -16.06 1.38 5.58
CA GLY A 93 -17.01 0.58 6.37
C GLY A 93 -16.47 -0.78 6.83
N GLU A 94 -15.33 -1.21 6.31
CA GLU A 94 -14.67 -2.47 6.70
C GLU A 94 -13.66 -2.28 7.82
N LEU A 95 -13.46 -1.05 8.28
CA LEU A 95 -12.61 -0.73 9.43
C LEU A 95 -13.43 -0.71 10.70
N ASN A 96 -12.90 -1.27 11.78
CA ASN A 96 -13.48 -1.07 13.10
C ASN A 96 -13.02 0.30 13.63
N THR A 97 -13.93 1.28 13.56
CA THR A 97 -13.65 2.68 13.86
C THR A 97 -13.72 3.03 15.35
N ASP A 98 -14.17 2.11 16.20
CA ASP A 98 -14.39 2.35 17.64
C ASP A 98 -13.09 2.71 18.38
N TYR A 99 -11.96 2.35 17.79
CA TYR A 99 -10.62 2.60 18.30
C TYR A 99 -10.00 3.93 17.83
N PHE A 100 -10.73 4.72 17.05
CA PHE A 100 -10.21 5.96 16.46
C PHE A 100 -11.08 7.16 16.81
N GLN A 101 -10.43 8.22 17.27
CA GLN A 101 -11.10 9.51 17.45
C GLN A 101 -11.21 10.23 16.11
N PHE A 102 -12.40 10.73 15.81
CA PHE A 102 -12.61 11.58 14.65
C PHE A 102 -11.73 12.83 14.73
N LYS A 103 -11.00 13.10 13.64
CA LYS A 103 -10.23 14.32 13.44
C LYS A 103 -10.63 14.93 12.10
N PRO A 104 -10.96 16.23 12.02
CA PRO A 104 -11.37 16.87 10.77
C PRO A 104 -10.20 16.98 9.77
N ARG A 105 -10.54 17.12 8.47
CA ARG A 105 -9.59 17.44 7.40
C ARG A 105 -8.92 18.78 7.62
N ILE A 106 -7.59 18.83 7.52
CA ILE A 106 -6.90 20.11 7.48
C ILE A 106 -7.37 20.90 6.25
N THR A 107 -7.57 22.20 6.42
CA THR A 107 -7.87 23.07 5.29
C THR A 107 -6.57 23.43 4.60
N GLN A 108 -6.47 23.10 3.30
CA GLN A 108 -5.34 23.50 2.48
C GLN A 108 -5.25 25.03 2.46
N PRO A 109 -4.13 25.64 2.88
CA PRO A 109 -3.92 27.07 2.70
C PRO A 109 -3.90 27.39 1.21
N ARG A 110 -4.56 28.47 0.80
CA ARG A 110 -4.62 28.89 -0.60
C ARG A 110 -4.32 30.37 -0.72
N LEU A 111 -3.73 30.77 -1.84
CA LEU A 111 -3.56 32.19 -2.16
C LEU A 111 -4.89 32.94 -2.16
N LEU A 112 -4.89 34.22 -1.79
CA LEU A 112 -6.09 35.06 -1.90
C LEU A 112 -6.44 35.26 -3.37
N ARG A 113 -7.73 35.47 -3.65
CA ARG A 113 -8.23 35.57 -5.04
C ARG A 113 -7.54 36.72 -5.79
N GLU A 114 -7.30 37.83 -5.12
CA GLU A 114 -6.65 39.02 -5.64
C GLU A 114 -5.19 38.75 -6.03
N GLU A 115 -4.50 37.88 -5.29
CA GLU A 115 -3.12 37.49 -5.56
C GLU A 115 -3.03 36.52 -6.75
N ARG A 116 -3.97 35.57 -6.85
CA ARG A 116 -4.04 34.61 -7.97
C ARG A 116 -4.15 35.27 -9.34
N LEU A 117 -4.76 36.46 -9.41
CA LEU A 117 -4.91 37.21 -10.67
C LEU A 117 -3.63 37.95 -11.08
N ARG A 118 -2.69 38.12 -10.15
CA ARG A 118 -1.51 39.00 -10.31
C ARG A 118 -0.20 38.24 -10.35
N SER A 119 -0.20 36.93 -10.08
CA SER A 119 1.00 36.10 -10.11
C SER A 119 0.70 34.72 -10.70
N PHE A 120 1.78 34.01 -11.05
CA PHE A 120 1.75 32.60 -11.43
C PHE A 120 2.18 31.68 -10.26
N GLU A 121 2.07 32.18 -9.03
CA GLU A 121 2.41 31.41 -7.84
C GLU A 121 1.43 30.25 -7.63
N GLU A 122 1.90 29.21 -6.94
CA GLU A 122 1.09 28.03 -6.62
C GLU A 122 -0.14 28.41 -5.79
N ILE A 123 -1.33 28.04 -6.27
CA ILE A 123 -2.59 28.39 -5.62
C ILE A 123 -2.75 27.60 -4.34
N ASP A 124 -2.40 26.31 -4.37
CA ASP A 124 -2.50 25.42 -3.22
C ASP A 124 -1.17 25.43 -2.45
N LEU A 125 -1.07 26.39 -1.54
CA LEU A 125 0.14 26.70 -0.79
C LEU A 125 0.58 25.53 0.09
N LYS A 126 1.89 25.42 0.33
CA LYS A 126 2.45 24.38 1.20
C LYS A 126 1.88 24.45 2.62
N ILE A 127 1.60 23.28 3.21
CA ILE A 127 1.30 23.15 4.64
C ILE A 127 2.59 23.14 5.46
N SER A 128 2.53 23.60 6.70
CA SER A 128 3.65 23.49 7.63
C SER A 128 3.93 22.03 7.98
N THR A 129 5.17 21.73 8.38
CA THR A 129 5.56 20.37 8.83
C THR A 129 4.65 19.84 9.93
N ASN A 130 4.25 20.69 10.89
CA ASN A 130 3.34 20.27 11.96
C ASN A 130 1.96 19.84 11.43
N LEU A 131 1.39 20.58 10.47
CA LEU A 131 0.13 20.20 9.84
C LEU A 131 0.26 18.90 9.03
N ALA A 132 1.38 18.71 8.33
CA ALA A 132 1.65 17.49 7.58
C ALA A 132 1.72 16.26 8.49
N ILE A 133 2.42 16.36 9.64
CA ILE A 133 2.48 15.28 10.65
C ILE A 133 1.08 14.99 11.18
N ARG A 134 0.32 16.03 11.56
CA ARG A 134 -1.04 15.87 12.08
C ARG A 134 -2.00 15.21 11.08
N GLU A 135 -1.83 15.47 9.79
CA GLU A 135 -2.63 14.83 8.74
C GLU A 135 -2.18 13.37 8.52
N ALA A 136 -0.88 13.10 8.54
CA ALA A 136 -0.34 11.74 8.45
C ALA A 136 -0.79 10.83 9.61
N ASP A 137 -0.90 11.39 10.82
CA ASP A 137 -1.38 10.70 12.04
C ASP A 137 -2.85 10.23 11.94
N ARG A 138 -3.59 10.66 10.92
CA ARG A 138 -4.96 10.21 10.67
C ARG A 138 -5.04 8.96 9.81
N CYS A 139 -3.91 8.46 9.31
CA CYS A 139 -3.86 7.21 8.57
C CYS A 139 -4.27 6.05 9.47
N PHE A 140 -5.31 5.31 9.08
CA PHE A 140 -5.78 4.13 9.82
C PHE A 140 -4.78 2.96 9.78
N ASN A 141 -3.85 2.96 8.81
CA ASN A 141 -3.01 1.81 8.49
C ASN A 141 -3.87 0.59 8.08
N CYS A 142 -4.87 0.84 7.24
CA CYS A 142 -5.85 -0.15 6.80
C CYS A 142 -5.18 -1.31 6.05
N GLY A 143 -5.60 -2.53 6.38
CA GLY A 143 -5.17 -3.76 5.74
C GLY A 143 -3.77 -4.19 6.11
N ILE A 144 -3.12 -3.54 7.08
CA ILE A 144 -1.76 -3.88 7.53
C ILE A 144 -1.78 -3.99 9.05
N CYS A 145 -1.12 -5.03 9.58
CA CYS A 145 -0.94 -5.17 11.02
C CYS A 145 0.13 -4.18 11.50
N ASN A 146 -0.23 -3.33 12.45
CA ASN A 146 0.71 -2.43 13.13
C ASN A 146 0.98 -2.85 14.59
N GLN A 147 0.61 -4.08 14.95
CA GLN A 147 0.85 -4.66 16.27
C GLN A 147 0.17 -3.92 17.43
N CYS A 148 -1.04 -3.39 17.23
CA CYS A 148 -1.83 -2.70 18.27
C CYS A 148 -2.35 -3.58 19.42
N ASP A 149 -2.15 -4.90 19.36
CA ASP A 149 -2.53 -5.88 20.38
C ASP A 149 -4.01 -6.10 20.69
N ASN A 150 -4.94 -5.42 20.01
CA ASN A 150 -6.37 -5.73 20.19
C ASN A 150 -6.69 -7.23 19.99
N CYS A 151 -6.22 -7.82 18.89
CA CYS A 151 -6.44 -9.24 18.63
C CYS A 151 -5.90 -10.16 19.73
N TYR A 152 -4.81 -9.76 20.40
CA TYR A 152 -4.23 -10.49 21.52
C TYR A 152 -5.09 -10.36 22.78
N MET A 153 -5.49 -9.14 23.11
CA MET A 153 -6.26 -8.83 24.32
C MET A 153 -7.67 -9.44 24.31
N PHE A 154 -8.30 -9.52 23.14
CA PHE A 154 -9.67 -10.02 22.99
C PHE A 154 -9.77 -11.51 22.66
N CYS A 155 -8.64 -12.22 22.54
CA CYS A 155 -8.67 -13.66 22.30
C CYS A 155 -8.95 -14.41 23.62
N PRO A 156 -10.13 -15.06 23.78
CA PRO A 156 -10.47 -15.73 25.04
C PRO A 156 -9.58 -16.95 25.33
N ASP A 157 -9.07 -17.59 24.28
CA ASP A 157 -8.25 -18.79 24.36
C ASP A 157 -6.74 -18.52 24.32
N MET A 158 -6.33 -17.24 24.32
CA MET A 158 -4.92 -16.83 24.23
C MET A 158 -4.17 -17.43 23.02
N ALA A 159 -4.88 -17.70 21.93
CA ALA A 159 -4.35 -18.32 20.72
C ALA A 159 -3.52 -17.36 19.86
N VAL A 160 -3.60 -16.04 20.09
CA VAL A 160 -2.80 -15.05 19.35
C VAL A 160 -1.40 -14.99 19.95
N ILE A 161 -0.38 -15.29 19.15
CA ILE A 161 1.01 -15.23 19.54
C ILE A 161 1.57 -13.83 19.23
N ARG A 162 2.10 -13.17 20.25
CA ARG A 162 2.95 -11.99 20.07
C ARG A 162 4.32 -12.44 19.60
N ALA A 163 4.60 -12.24 18.33
CA ALA A 163 5.95 -12.30 17.80
C ALA A 163 6.93 -11.44 18.61
N LYS A 164 8.14 -11.95 18.84
CA LYS A 164 9.28 -11.10 19.22
C LYS A 164 9.73 -10.30 17.99
N GLU A 165 10.22 -9.08 18.20
CA GLU A 165 10.83 -8.14 17.24
C GLU A 165 10.54 -8.35 15.75
N GLY A 166 9.72 -7.48 15.16
CA GLY A 166 9.55 -7.37 13.70
C GLY A 166 8.72 -8.47 13.03
N HIS A 167 8.32 -9.51 13.75
CA HIS A 167 7.51 -10.60 13.21
C HIS A 167 5.99 -10.37 13.38
N GLU A 168 5.20 -11.06 12.55
CA GLU A 168 3.74 -10.99 12.49
C GLU A 168 3.04 -11.59 13.71
N ARG A 169 1.76 -11.24 13.91
CA ARG A 169 0.89 -11.96 14.85
C ARG A 169 0.57 -13.32 14.23
N CYS A 170 0.92 -14.41 14.92
CA CYS A 170 0.59 -15.77 14.50
C CYS A 170 -0.59 -16.31 15.31
N ILE A 171 -1.34 -17.23 14.74
CA ILE A 171 -2.41 -17.95 15.45
C ILE A 171 -1.89 -19.34 15.82
N ASN A 172 -1.97 -19.69 17.09
CA ASN A 172 -1.78 -21.04 17.56
C ASN A 172 -3.06 -21.84 17.31
N TYR A 173 -3.07 -22.68 16.27
CA TYR A 173 -4.24 -23.44 15.87
C TYR A 173 -4.66 -24.51 16.90
N ASP A 174 -3.75 -24.99 17.75
CA ASP A 174 -4.08 -25.94 18.83
C ASP A 174 -5.02 -25.33 19.89
N TYR A 175 -4.92 -24.01 20.08
CA TYR A 175 -5.73 -23.26 21.04
C TYR A 175 -6.89 -22.52 20.38
N CYS A 176 -6.77 -22.20 19.09
CA CYS A 176 -7.80 -21.45 18.37
C CYS A 176 -9.12 -22.23 18.30
N LYS A 177 -10.22 -21.59 18.74
CA LYS A 177 -11.58 -22.15 18.66
C LYS A 177 -12.40 -21.60 17.49
N GLY A 178 -11.81 -20.78 16.64
CA GLY A 178 -12.47 -20.23 15.45
C GLY A 178 -13.56 -19.19 15.72
N CYS A 179 -13.61 -18.57 16.91
CA CYS A 179 -14.68 -17.63 17.29
C CYS A 179 -14.67 -16.31 16.52
N GLY A 180 -13.55 -15.93 15.89
CA GLY A 180 -13.44 -14.73 15.06
C GLY A 180 -13.33 -13.39 15.80
N LEU A 181 -13.33 -13.36 17.14
CA LEU A 181 -13.23 -12.12 17.92
C LEU A 181 -11.99 -11.28 17.55
N CYS A 182 -10.84 -11.93 17.33
CA CYS A 182 -9.63 -11.25 16.91
C CYS A 182 -9.78 -10.50 15.57
N VAL A 183 -10.62 -11.00 14.65
CA VAL A 183 -10.94 -10.37 13.37
C VAL A 183 -11.86 -9.18 13.57
N VAL A 184 -12.91 -9.33 14.38
CA VAL A 184 -13.87 -8.26 14.71
C VAL A 184 -13.19 -7.09 15.41
N GLU A 185 -12.30 -7.38 16.34
CA GLU A 185 -11.60 -6.37 17.15
C GLU A 185 -10.37 -5.79 16.46
N CYS A 186 -10.04 -6.25 15.25
CA CYS A 186 -8.96 -5.67 14.46
C CYS A 186 -9.41 -4.32 13.86
N PRO A 187 -8.85 -3.17 14.29
CA PRO A 187 -9.28 -1.85 13.80
C PRO A 187 -8.98 -1.63 12.31
N ARG A 188 -8.12 -2.49 11.75
CA ARG A 188 -7.47 -2.32 10.45
C ARG A 188 -7.88 -3.39 9.44
N ASN A 189 -8.66 -4.38 9.86
CA ASN A 189 -9.02 -5.53 9.03
C ASN A 189 -7.77 -6.18 8.40
N ALA A 190 -6.76 -6.42 9.26
CA ALA A 190 -5.46 -6.98 8.89
C ALA A 190 -5.43 -8.52 8.98
N MET A 191 -6.53 -9.14 9.41
CA MET A 191 -6.67 -10.59 9.55
C MET A 191 -8.05 -11.02 9.09
N THR A 192 -8.18 -12.25 8.62
CA THR A 192 -9.45 -12.81 8.14
C THR A 192 -9.70 -14.16 8.79
N LEU A 193 -10.97 -14.49 8.98
CA LEU A 193 -11.39 -15.83 9.40
C LEU A 193 -11.59 -16.69 8.15
N ARG A 194 -11.06 -17.91 8.17
CA ARG A 194 -11.22 -18.91 7.10
C ARG A 194 -11.63 -20.22 7.75
N GLU A 195 -12.46 -21.00 7.06
CA GLU A 195 -12.69 -22.38 7.42
C GLU A 195 -11.38 -23.16 7.25
N GLU A 196 -11.10 -24.02 8.22
CA GLU A 196 -9.97 -24.94 8.15
C GLU A 196 -10.22 -25.94 7.02
N LYS A 197 -9.26 -26.05 6.11
CA LYS A 197 -9.30 -27.07 5.05
C LYS A 197 -8.67 -28.34 5.61
N LEU A 198 -9.51 -29.37 5.79
CA LEU A 198 -9.12 -30.74 6.08
C LEU A 198 -8.34 -31.37 4.92
#